data_AF-X0YMM5-F1
#
_entry.id   AF-X0YMM5-F1
#
_cell.length_a   1.000
_cell.length_b   1.000
_cell.length_c   1.000
_cell.angle_alpha   90.00
_cell.angle_beta   90.00
_cell.angle_gamma   90.00
#
_symmetry.space_group_name_H-M   'P 1'
#
loop_
_entity.id
_entity.type
_entity.pdbx_description
1 polymer ?
#
loop_
_entity_poly.entity_id
_entity_poly.type
_entity_poly.pdbx_seq_one_letter_code
_entity_poly.pdbx_strand_id
1 'polypeptide(L)'
;DVSFTDFGKDLRANLYKVWNRMASGSYFPPAVKEVEIPKTDGSKRKLGIPTISDRIAQTVVKDHLNKTVDSKFEENSFGYRKGKSAQTALKKCKANCWLYPWAIDLDIKGFFDNIDRDLLMKEVKQHSKERWVLMYIERWLNAPIIKRDGTKANRDKGTPQGGVISPLLANIFLDKVLDKWFLNNFEGADFERY
;
A
#
# COMPACT_ATOMS: atom_id res chain seq x y z
N ASP A 1 19.84 -12.33 -0.30
CA ASP A 1 18.38 -12.59 -0.37
C ASP A 1 18.15 -14.05 -0.72
N VAL A 2 17.24 -14.71 0.00
CA VAL A 2 16.84 -16.10 -0.27
C VAL A 2 15.85 -16.09 -1.43
N SER A 3 16.04 -16.94 -2.44
CA SER A 3 15.12 -17.04 -3.58
C SER A 3 13.79 -17.70 -3.16
N PHE A 4 12.73 -17.57 -3.97
CA PHE A 4 11.48 -18.30 -3.73
C PHE A 4 11.69 -19.82 -3.71
N THR A 5 12.55 -20.32 -4.62
CA THR A 5 12.92 -21.73 -4.69
C THR A 5 13.60 -22.18 -3.39
N ASP A 6 14.55 -21.40 -2.89
CA ASP A 6 15.26 -21.72 -1.64
C ASP A 6 14.35 -21.65 -0.41
N PHE A 7 13.46 -20.66 -0.37
CA PHE A 7 12.45 -20.55 0.70
C PHE A 7 11.50 -21.75 0.68
N GLY A 8 11.16 -22.26 -0.51
CA GLY A 8 10.29 -23.41 -0.72
C GLY A 8 10.90 -24.75 -0.32
N LYS A 9 12.24 -24.89 -0.29
CA LYS A 9 12.93 -26.14 0.08
C LYS A 9 12.54 -26.65 1.47
N ASP A 10 12.34 -25.74 2.41
CA ASP A 10 11.82 -26.04 3.76
C ASP A 10 10.65 -25.12 4.10
N LEU A 11 9.60 -25.21 3.27
CA LEU A 11 8.44 -24.33 3.38
C LEU A 11 7.79 -24.39 4.77
N ARG A 12 7.63 -25.59 5.34
CA ARG A 12 6.95 -25.76 6.63
C ARG A 12 7.72 -25.10 7.77
N ALA A 13 9.04 -25.32 7.87
CA ALA A 13 9.81 -24.70 8.94
C ALA A 13 9.91 -23.18 8.74
N ASN A 14 10.04 -22.72 7.50
CA ASN A 14 10.11 -21.29 7.20
C ASN A 14 8.80 -20.57 7.53
N LEU A 15 7.64 -21.14 7.18
CA LEU A 15 6.33 -20.61 7.57
C LEU A 15 6.12 -20.66 9.09
N TYR A 16 6.52 -21.74 9.74
CA TYR A 16 6.43 -21.85 11.21
C TYR A 16 7.22 -20.73 11.91
N LYS A 17 8.44 -20.43 11.44
CA LYS A 17 9.24 -19.31 11.96
C LYS A 17 8.52 -17.97 11.82
N VAL A 18 7.93 -17.68 10.65
CA VAL A 18 7.19 -16.43 10.42
C VAL A 18 5.98 -16.35 11.35
N TRP A 19 5.17 -17.41 11.39
CA TRP A 19 3.98 -17.50 12.23
C TRP A 19 4.32 -17.33 13.72
N ASN A 20 5.29 -18.08 14.23
CA ASN A 20 5.67 -18.05 15.64
C ASN A 20 6.15 -16.65 16.07
N ARG A 21 6.96 -16.00 15.21
CA ARG A 21 7.44 -14.64 15.47
C ARG A 21 6.32 -13.60 15.38
N MET A 22 5.40 -13.76 14.45
CA MET A 22 4.25 -12.86 14.32
C MET A 22 3.28 -13.00 15.50
N ALA A 23 2.97 -14.22 15.91
CA ALA A 23 2.06 -14.51 17.01
C ALA A 23 2.63 -14.03 18.37
N SER A 24 3.94 -14.18 18.57
CA SER A 24 4.61 -13.71 19.79
C SER A 24 4.91 -12.20 19.82
N GLY A 25 4.70 -11.48 18.72
CA GLY A 25 5.09 -10.06 18.62
C GLY A 25 6.59 -9.81 18.47
N SER A 26 7.40 -10.87 18.31
CA SER A 26 8.87 -10.80 18.16
C SER A 26 9.33 -10.65 16.71
N TYR A 27 8.39 -10.56 15.77
CA TYR A 27 8.70 -10.28 14.37
C TYR A 27 9.01 -8.80 14.16
N PHE A 28 10.25 -8.48 13.82
CA PHE A 28 10.65 -7.14 13.39
C PHE A 28 10.99 -7.19 11.90
N PRO A 29 10.39 -6.31 11.08
CA PRO A 29 10.65 -6.32 9.66
C PRO A 29 12.13 -6.00 9.39
N PRO A 30 12.79 -6.78 8.53
CA PRO A 30 14.14 -6.47 8.10
C PRO A 30 14.14 -5.16 7.29
N ALA A 31 15.30 -4.54 7.17
CA ALA A 31 15.46 -3.38 6.33
C ALA A 31 15.10 -3.70 4.87
N VAL A 32 14.39 -2.80 4.23
CA VAL A 32 13.89 -2.99 2.86
C VAL A 32 15.01 -2.64 1.88
N LYS A 33 15.24 -3.49 0.87
CA LYS A 33 16.31 -3.27 -0.12
C LYS A 33 15.85 -2.31 -1.21
N GLU A 34 16.58 -1.21 -1.40
CA GLU A 34 16.29 -0.25 -2.46
C GLU A 34 16.78 -0.78 -3.82
N VAL A 35 15.87 -0.75 -4.79
CA VAL A 35 16.14 -1.04 -6.19
C VAL A 35 15.62 0.12 -7.03
N GLU A 36 16.50 0.71 -7.85
CA GLU A 36 16.07 1.70 -8.83
C GLU A 36 15.67 1.00 -10.12
N ILE A 37 14.44 1.23 -10.57
CA ILE A 37 13.94 0.79 -11.87
C ILE A 37 13.82 2.02 -12.78
N PRO A 38 14.37 1.99 -14.01
CA PRO A 38 14.18 3.07 -14.96
C PRO A 38 12.71 3.18 -15.37
N LYS A 39 12.18 4.40 -15.40
CA LYS A 39 10.90 4.70 -16.03
C LYS A 39 11.09 4.99 -17.51
N THR A 40 9.99 4.95 -18.26
CA THR A 40 9.93 5.33 -19.68
C THR A 40 10.32 6.78 -19.95
N ASP A 41 10.17 7.68 -18.96
CA ASP A 41 10.53 9.10 -19.03
C ASP A 41 12.02 9.39 -18.68
N GLY A 42 12.82 8.35 -18.43
CA GLY A 42 14.22 8.47 -18.02
C GLY A 42 14.45 8.75 -16.52
N SER A 43 13.39 9.05 -15.77
CA SER A 43 13.46 9.14 -14.30
C SER A 43 13.58 7.76 -13.65
N LYS A 44 14.08 7.69 -12.41
CA LYS A 44 14.25 6.43 -11.69
C LYS A 44 13.16 6.27 -10.63
N ARG A 45 12.52 5.10 -10.59
CA ARG A 45 11.60 4.70 -9.54
C ARG A 45 12.34 3.91 -8.46
N LYS A 46 12.34 4.41 -7.23
CA LYS A 46 12.94 3.72 -6.08
C LYS A 46 11.92 2.75 -5.49
N LEU A 47 12.16 1.46 -5.62
CA LEU A 47 11.35 0.39 -5.04
C LEU A 47 12.08 -0.23 -3.86
N GLY A 48 11.39 -0.31 -2.74
CA GLY A 48 11.77 -1.14 -1.61
C GLY A 48 11.23 -2.56 -1.81
N ILE A 49 12.12 -3.52 -2.02
CA ILE A 49 11.77 -4.94 -2.15
C ILE A 49 11.82 -5.59 -0.75
N PRO A 50 10.69 -6.00 -0.17
CA PRO A 50 10.68 -6.71 1.10
C PRO A 50 11.12 -8.17 0.90
N THR A 51 11.65 -8.76 1.97
CA THR A 51 11.98 -10.20 2.01
C THR A 51 10.74 -11.07 1.84
N ILE A 52 10.91 -12.34 1.46
CA ILE A 52 9.79 -13.27 1.30
C ILE A 52 8.98 -13.39 2.59
N SER A 53 9.64 -13.54 3.74
CA SER A 53 8.98 -13.57 5.05
C SER A 53 8.16 -12.31 5.33
N ASP A 54 8.69 -11.14 4.95
CA ASP A 54 7.99 -9.87 5.16
C ASP A 54 6.79 -9.73 4.22
N ARG A 55 6.91 -10.17 2.96
CA ARG A 55 5.77 -10.24 2.03
C ARG A 55 4.65 -11.13 2.55
N ILE A 56 4.99 -12.28 3.14
CA ILE A 56 4.01 -13.18 3.77
C ILE A 56 3.34 -12.48 4.95
N ALA A 57 4.13 -11.90 5.87
CA ALA A 57 3.60 -11.19 7.03
C ALA A 57 2.68 -10.02 6.64
N GLN A 58 3.10 -9.21 5.67
CA GLN A 58 2.30 -8.11 5.11
C GLN A 58 1.02 -8.61 4.45
N THR A 59 1.06 -9.76 3.77
CA THR A 59 -0.14 -10.37 3.16
C THR A 59 -1.16 -10.75 4.21
N VAL A 60 -0.74 -11.36 5.32
CA VAL A 60 -1.64 -11.73 6.43
C VAL A 60 -2.35 -10.50 7.00
N VAL A 61 -1.61 -9.42 7.28
CA VAL A 61 -2.21 -8.19 7.81
C VAL A 61 -3.10 -7.50 6.77
N LYS A 62 -2.66 -7.45 5.52
CA LYS A 62 -3.45 -6.88 4.40
C LYS A 62 -4.78 -7.62 4.23
N ASP A 63 -4.75 -8.95 4.20
CA ASP A 63 -5.95 -9.77 4.00
C ASP A 63 -6.91 -9.66 5.20
N HIS A 64 -6.37 -9.53 6.41
CA HIS A 64 -7.17 -9.25 7.59
C HIS A 64 -7.87 -7.89 7.50
N LEU A 65 -7.13 -6.82 7.16
CA LEU A 65 -7.70 -5.47 7.03
C LEU A 65 -8.69 -5.35 5.88
N ASN A 66 -8.40 -5.97 4.73
CA ASN A 66 -9.26 -5.93 3.55
C ASN A 66 -10.69 -6.39 3.83
N LYS A 67 -10.87 -7.36 4.75
CA LYS A 67 -12.21 -7.83 5.16
C LYS A 67 -13.09 -6.72 5.72
N THR A 68 -12.48 -5.66 6.27
CA THR A 68 -13.21 -4.57 6.93
C THR A 68 -13.23 -3.28 6.10
N VAL A 69 -12.22 -3.03 5.27
CA VAL A 69 -12.09 -1.75 4.56
C VAL A 69 -12.59 -1.77 3.13
N ASP A 70 -12.52 -2.90 2.41
CA ASP A 70 -12.78 -2.91 0.96
C ASP A 70 -14.25 -2.58 0.63
N SER A 71 -15.19 -2.97 1.50
CA SER A 71 -16.62 -2.63 1.38
C SER A 71 -16.94 -1.18 1.74
N LYS A 72 -16.00 -0.44 2.35
CA LYS A 72 -16.18 0.95 2.78
C LYS A 72 -15.57 1.97 1.83
N PHE A 73 -14.79 1.50 0.85
CA PHE A 73 -14.18 2.34 -0.16
C PHE A 73 -15.20 2.75 -1.22
N GLU A 74 -15.07 3.99 -1.68
CA GLU A 74 -15.92 4.54 -2.75
C GLU A 74 -15.91 3.66 -3.99
N GLU A 75 -17.06 3.53 -4.66
CA GLU A 75 -17.23 2.61 -5.79
C GLU A 75 -16.31 2.96 -6.97
N ASN A 76 -16.07 4.26 -7.15
CA ASN A 76 -15.24 4.85 -8.19
C ASN A 76 -13.73 4.83 -7.86
N SER A 77 -13.33 4.19 -6.77
CA SER A 77 -11.94 3.84 -6.49
C SER A 77 -11.64 2.44 -7.03
N PHE A 78 -10.73 2.33 -8.00
CA PHE A 78 -10.49 1.08 -8.75
C PHE A 78 -9.14 0.44 -8.45
N GLY A 79 -8.12 1.24 -8.15
CA GLY A 79 -6.75 0.76 -7.98
C GLY A 79 -6.59 -0.26 -6.86
N TYR A 80 -5.84 -1.34 -7.12
CA TYR A 80 -5.44 -2.33 -6.12
C TYR A 80 -6.58 -2.99 -5.32
N ARG A 81 -7.81 -2.94 -5.83
CA ARG A 81 -8.99 -3.56 -5.19
C ARG A 81 -9.40 -4.86 -5.86
N LYS A 82 -9.94 -5.78 -5.07
CA LYS A 82 -10.39 -7.07 -5.58
C LYS A 82 -11.60 -6.87 -6.49
N GLY A 83 -11.57 -7.45 -7.69
CA GLY A 83 -12.68 -7.34 -8.65
C GLY A 83 -12.79 -5.99 -9.37
N LYS A 84 -11.87 -5.06 -9.13
CA LYS A 84 -11.74 -3.80 -9.86
C LYS A 84 -10.48 -3.84 -10.72
N SER A 85 -10.50 -3.16 -11.86
CA SER A 85 -9.38 -3.12 -12.81
C SER A 85 -9.32 -1.80 -13.57
N ALA A 86 -8.21 -1.57 -14.27
CA ALA A 86 -8.08 -0.41 -15.16
C ALA A 86 -9.19 -0.39 -16.23
N GLN A 87 -9.64 -1.57 -16.69
CA GLN A 87 -10.74 -1.66 -17.65
C GLN A 87 -12.07 -1.22 -17.04
N THR A 88 -12.34 -1.53 -15.77
CA THR A 88 -13.57 -1.03 -15.12
C THR A 88 -13.51 0.47 -14.87
N ALA A 89 -12.33 1.03 -14.57
CA ALA A 89 -12.13 2.47 -14.46
C ALA A 89 -12.38 3.17 -15.81
N LEU A 90 -11.83 2.62 -16.91
CA LEU A 90 -12.06 3.15 -18.26
C LEU A 90 -13.53 3.11 -18.68
N LYS A 91 -14.29 2.09 -18.27
CA LYS A 91 -15.74 2.06 -18.52
C LYS A 91 -16.47 3.20 -17.81
N LYS A 92 -16.08 3.50 -16.56
CA LYS A 92 -16.62 4.64 -15.80
C LYS A 92 -16.23 5.98 -16.44
N CYS A 93 -14.95 6.15 -16.75
CA CYS A 93 -14.42 7.31 -17.48
C CYS A 93 -15.20 7.56 -18.78
N LYS A 94 -15.40 6.51 -19.60
CA LYS A 94 -16.18 6.60 -20.84
C LYS A 94 -17.62 7.08 -20.58
N ALA A 95 -18.28 6.57 -19.54
CA ALA A 95 -19.62 7.03 -19.17
C ALA A 95 -19.63 8.51 -18.78
N ASN A 96 -18.64 8.95 -17.99
CA ASN A 96 -18.48 10.33 -17.57
C ASN A 96 -18.24 11.27 -18.78
N CYS A 97 -17.46 10.85 -19.79
CA CYS A 97 -17.25 11.64 -21.01
C CYS A 97 -18.52 11.88 -21.84
N TRP A 98 -19.58 11.07 -21.69
CA TRP A 98 -20.87 11.33 -22.34
C TRP A 98 -21.72 12.36 -21.58
N LEU A 99 -21.44 12.56 -20.29
CA LEU A 99 -22.17 13.46 -19.41
C LEU A 99 -21.48 14.82 -19.30
N TYR A 100 -20.15 14.84 -19.34
CA TYR A 100 -19.34 16.02 -19.10
C TYR A 100 -18.44 16.33 -20.30
N PRO A 101 -18.41 17.59 -20.79
CA PRO A 101 -17.59 17.99 -21.94
C PRO A 101 -16.13 18.29 -21.58
N TRP A 102 -15.76 18.24 -20.30
CA TRP A 102 -14.41 18.50 -19.81
C TRP A 102 -14.06 17.52 -18.69
N ALA A 103 -12.77 17.35 -18.43
CA ALA A 103 -12.24 16.55 -17.32
C ALA A 103 -11.08 17.29 -16.66
N ILE A 104 -10.86 17.01 -15.37
CA ILE A 104 -9.68 17.47 -14.63
C ILE A 104 -8.83 16.23 -14.35
N ASP A 105 -7.63 16.21 -14.93
CA ASP A 105 -6.65 15.15 -14.71
C ASP A 105 -5.67 15.55 -13.59
N LEU A 106 -5.54 14.69 -12.58
CA LEU A 106 -4.75 14.95 -11.37
C LEU A 106 -3.82 13.78 -11.09
N ASP A 107 -2.52 14.05 -10.93
CA ASP A 107 -1.53 13.08 -10.45
C ASP A 107 -0.82 13.59 -9.19
N ILE A 108 -0.63 12.71 -8.21
CA ILE A 108 0.06 13.04 -6.97
C ILE A 108 1.54 12.66 -7.08
N LYS A 109 2.38 13.66 -7.28
CA LYS A 109 3.83 13.49 -7.38
C LYS A 109 4.41 12.79 -6.15
N GLY A 110 4.96 11.59 -6.37
CA GLY A 110 5.68 10.85 -5.34
C GLY A 110 4.80 10.50 -4.12
N PHE A 111 3.53 10.14 -4.35
CA PHE A 111 2.57 9.85 -3.28
C PHE A 111 3.13 8.94 -2.17
N PHE A 112 3.59 7.74 -2.52
CA PHE A 112 4.15 6.77 -1.55
C PHE A 112 5.37 7.28 -0.77
N ASP A 113 6.11 8.25 -1.32
CA ASP A 113 7.28 8.82 -0.67
C ASP A 113 6.92 9.93 0.31
N ASN A 114 5.75 10.55 0.14
CA ASN A 114 5.35 11.76 0.86
C ASN A 114 4.16 11.58 1.82
N ILE A 115 3.54 10.40 1.89
CA ILE A 115 2.43 10.17 2.84
C ILE A 115 2.88 10.47 4.29
N ASP A 116 2.12 11.31 4.99
CA ASP A 116 2.32 11.53 6.42
C ASP A 116 1.94 10.26 7.20
N ARG A 117 2.87 9.75 8.02
CA ARG A 117 2.69 8.48 8.74
C ARG A 117 1.69 8.59 9.87
N ASP A 118 1.66 9.71 10.56
CA ASP A 118 0.79 9.91 11.71
C ASP A 118 -0.65 10.04 11.23
N LEU A 119 -0.87 10.78 10.14
CA LEU A 119 -2.18 10.86 9.48
C LEU A 119 -2.61 9.50 8.91
N LEU A 120 -1.70 8.77 8.25
CA LEU A 120 -2.00 7.42 7.77
C LEU A 120 -2.40 6.49 8.92
N MET A 121 -1.62 6.47 10.01
CA MET A 121 -1.92 5.64 11.17
C MET A 121 -3.20 6.06 11.88
N LYS A 122 -3.53 7.35 11.89
CA LYS A 122 -4.81 7.87 12.40
C LYS A 122 -5.98 7.29 11.60
N GLU A 123 -5.88 7.23 10.28
CA GLU A 123 -6.92 6.63 9.44
C GLU A 123 -6.98 5.11 9.62
N VAL A 124 -5.86 4.40 9.63
CA VAL A 124 -5.86 2.93 9.87
C VAL A 124 -6.55 2.59 11.20
N LYS A 125 -6.34 3.38 12.26
CA LYS A 125 -6.98 3.19 13.58
C LYS A 125 -8.50 3.34 13.55
N GLN A 126 -9.06 4.07 12.58
CA GLN A 126 -10.52 4.15 12.40
C GLN A 126 -11.09 2.86 11.81
N HIS A 127 -10.27 2.09 11.09
CA HIS A 127 -10.70 0.87 10.41
C HIS A 127 -10.38 -0.42 11.17
N SER A 128 -9.39 -0.42 12.06
CA SER A 128 -9.04 -1.57 12.91
C SER A 128 -8.63 -1.17 14.31
N LYS A 129 -9.19 -1.88 15.30
CA LYS A 129 -8.82 -1.77 16.73
C LYS A 129 -7.83 -2.85 17.18
N GLU A 130 -7.48 -3.77 16.27
CA GLU A 130 -6.59 -4.88 16.56
C GLU A 130 -5.16 -4.40 16.77
N ARG A 131 -4.69 -4.46 18.03
CA ARG A 131 -3.37 -3.92 18.41
C ARG A 131 -2.23 -4.54 17.61
N TRP A 132 -2.32 -5.82 17.29
CA TRP A 132 -1.28 -6.53 16.53
C TRP A 132 -1.18 -6.03 15.08
N VAL A 133 -2.31 -5.69 14.44
CA VAL A 133 -2.35 -5.11 13.09
C VAL A 133 -1.67 -3.74 13.09
N LEU A 134 -2.08 -2.87 14.01
CA LEU A 134 -1.55 -1.51 14.13
C LEU A 134 -0.04 -1.54 14.38
N MET A 135 0.40 -2.41 15.30
CA MET A 135 1.81 -2.60 15.62
C MET A 135 2.64 -3.02 14.39
N TYR A 136 2.16 -3.96 13.58
CA TYR A 136 2.91 -4.40 12.40
C TYR A 136 2.96 -3.34 11.31
N ILE A 137 1.86 -2.60 11.09
CA ILE A 137 1.87 -1.47 10.14
C ILE A 137 2.88 -0.42 10.57
N GLU A 138 2.87 -0.02 11.84
CA GLU A 138 3.83 0.94 12.38
C GLU A 138 5.27 0.46 12.22
N ARG A 139 5.54 -0.82 12.52
CA ARG A 139 6.86 -1.42 12.31
C ARG A 139 7.30 -1.39 10.83
N TRP A 140 6.40 -1.66 9.89
CA TRP A 140 6.72 -1.60 8.45
C TRP A 140 6.94 -0.18 7.96
N LEU A 141 6.16 0.79 8.45
CA LEU A 141 6.36 2.20 8.12
C LEU A 141 7.72 2.68 8.64
N ASN A 142 8.14 2.25 9.83
CA ASN A 142 9.41 2.62 10.46
C ASN A 142 10.60 1.75 10.00
N ALA A 143 10.40 0.75 9.15
CA ALA A 143 11.47 -0.12 8.69
C ALA A 143 12.49 0.71 7.86
N PRO A 144 13.80 0.62 8.19
CA PRO A 144 14.82 1.35 7.45
C PRO A 144 14.97 0.81 6.03
N ILE A 145 15.46 1.64 5.13
CA ILE A 145 15.81 1.22 3.77
C ILE A 145 17.33 1.07 3.69
N ILE A 146 17.79 -0.03 3.10
CA ILE A 146 19.19 -0.21 2.71
C ILE A 146 19.34 0.27 1.27
N LYS A 147 20.13 1.33 1.09
CA LYS A 147 20.52 1.84 -0.23
C LYS A 147 21.52 0.91 -0.91
N ARG A 148 21.75 1.11 -2.21
CA ARG A 148 22.71 0.30 -2.99
C ARG A 148 24.15 0.35 -2.45
N ASP A 149 24.55 1.44 -1.85
CA ASP A 149 25.86 1.62 -1.21
C ASP A 149 25.98 0.93 0.16
N GLY A 150 24.92 0.22 0.60
CA GLY A 150 24.87 -0.46 1.89
C GLY A 150 24.50 0.46 3.06
N THR A 151 24.31 1.76 2.83
CA THR A 151 23.91 2.70 3.88
C THR A 151 22.46 2.46 4.29
N LYS A 152 22.21 2.51 5.60
CA LYS A 152 20.85 2.49 6.14
C LYS A 152 20.32 3.92 6.19
N ALA A 153 19.20 4.16 5.54
CA ALA A 153 18.47 5.40 5.63
C ALA A 153 17.18 5.18 6.44
N ASN A 154 17.03 5.95 7.51
CA ASN A 154 15.74 6.10 8.15
C ASN A 154 14.86 6.98 7.26
N ARG A 155 13.56 6.71 7.31
CA ARG A 155 12.55 7.53 6.65
C ARG A 155 11.67 8.11 7.74
N ASP A 156 11.32 9.38 7.59
CA ASP A 156 10.39 10.07 8.50
C ASP A 156 9.00 10.20 7.87
N LYS A 157 8.89 9.95 6.56
CA LYS A 157 7.63 10.00 5.80
C LYS A 157 7.52 8.92 4.72
N GLY A 158 6.28 8.71 4.33
CA GLY A 158 5.84 7.77 3.31
C GLY A 158 5.91 6.31 3.76
N THR A 159 5.55 5.43 2.81
CA THR A 159 5.57 3.97 2.92
C THR A 159 6.60 3.41 1.92
N PRO A 160 7.25 2.27 2.21
CA PRO A 160 8.11 1.58 1.25
C PRO A 160 7.32 1.24 -0.03
N GLN A 161 7.78 1.71 -1.18
CA GLN A 161 7.15 1.38 -2.45
C GLN A 161 7.53 -0.05 -2.81
N GLY A 162 6.58 -0.99 -2.84
CA GLY A 162 6.86 -2.41 -3.07
C GLY A 162 6.50 -3.33 -1.89
N GLY A 163 6.06 -2.76 -0.77
CA GLY A 163 5.32 -3.50 0.24
C GLY A 163 4.00 -4.04 -0.31
N VAL A 164 3.65 -5.27 0.04
CA VAL A 164 2.39 -5.92 -0.34
C VAL A 164 1.19 -5.20 0.29
N ILE A 165 1.36 -4.65 1.49
CA ILE A 165 0.31 -3.90 2.20
C ILE A 165 0.21 -2.43 1.77
N SER A 166 1.29 -1.86 1.21
CA SER A 166 1.36 -0.43 0.90
C SER A 166 0.24 0.09 -0.01
N PRO A 167 -0.21 -0.63 -1.06
CA PRO A 167 -1.34 -0.18 -1.87
C PRO A 167 -2.67 -0.12 -1.09
N LEU A 168 -2.87 -1.01 -0.12
CA LEU A 168 -4.06 -0.96 0.72
C LEU A 168 -4.03 0.26 1.64
N LEU A 169 -2.88 0.53 2.27
CA LEU A 169 -2.68 1.71 3.11
C LEU A 169 -2.88 3.01 2.33
N ALA A 170 -2.38 3.05 1.09
CA ALA A 170 -2.61 4.13 0.14
C ALA A 170 -4.10 4.37 -0.10
N ASN A 171 -4.87 3.31 -0.36
CA ASN A 171 -6.32 3.42 -0.57
C ASN A 171 -7.06 3.86 0.69
N ILE A 172 -6.71 3.36 1.87
CA ILE A 172 -7.29 3.81 3.14
C ILE A 172 -7.11 5.31 3.32
N PHE A 173 -5.91 5.81 3.04
CA PHE A 173 -5.61 7.22 3.17
C PHE A 173 -6.40 8.07 2.15
N LEU A 174 -6.31 7.72 0.86
CA LEU A 174 -6.96 8.46 -0.23
C LEU A 174 -8.48 8.44 -0.15
N ASP A 175 -9.06 7.33 0.30
CA ASP A 175 -10.51 7.24 0.50
C ASP A 175 -11.02 8.33 1.45
N LYS A 176 -10.27 8.62 2.52
CA LYS A 176 -10.64 9.68 3.46
C LYS A 176 -10.32 11.07 2.92
N VAL A 177 -9.07 11.30 2.51
CA VAL A 177 -8.56 12.66 2.25
C VAL A 177 -8.95 13.19 0.87
N LEU A 178 -9.30 12.29 -0.06
CA LEU A 178 -9.62 12.64 -1.43
C LEU A 178 -11.05 12.20 -1.77
N ASP A 179 -11.34 10.89 -1.79
CA ASP A 179 -12.59 10.37 -2.36
C ASP A 179 -13.81 10.90 -1.59
N LYS A 180 -13.86 10.69 -0.27
CA LYS A 180 -14.95 11.17 0.59
C LYS A 180 -14.94 12.68 0.75
N TRP A 181 -13.78 13.30 0.80
CA TRP A 181 -13.70 14.77 0.85
C TRP A 181 -14.32 15.38 -0.41
N PHE A 182 -13.98 14.86 -1.58
CA PHE A 182 -14.48 15.34 -2.87
C PHE A 182 -16.00 15.24 -2.94
N LEU A 183 -16.56 14.06 -2.67
CA LEU A 183 -18.02 13.85 -2.70
C LEU A 183 -18.79 14.72 -1.70
N ASN A 184 -18.21 15.00 -0.52
CA ASN A 184 -18.84 15.84 0.49
C ASN A 184 -18.80 17.34 0.14
N ASN A 185 -17.87 17.79 -0.71
CA ASN A 185 -17.69 19.21 -1.03
C ASN A 185 -18.23 19.59 -2.41
N PHE A 186 -18.40 18.62 -3.31
CA PHE A 186 -18.84 18.86 -4.68
C PHE A 186 -20.07 17.99 -5.01
N GLU A 187 -21.25 18.52 -4.70
CA GLU A 187 -22.51 17.82 -4.98
C GLU A 187 -22.72 17.61 -6.48
N GLY A 188 -23.10 16.38 -6.86
CA GLY A 188 -23.31 15.99 -8.26
C GLY A 188 -22.02 15.79 -9.07
N ALA A 189 -20.84 16.00 -8.48
CA ALA A 189 -19.59 15.70 -9.14
C ALA A 189 -19.31 14.20 -9.16
N ASP A 190 -18.75 13.73 -10.28
CA ASP A 190 -18.34 12.35 -10.47
C ASP A 190 -16.81 12.28 -10.63
N PHE A 191 -16.23 11.13 -10.33
CA PHE A 191 -14.79 10.92 -10.47
C PHE A 191 -14.48 9.46 -10.76
N GLU A 192 -13.24 9.20 -11.15
CA GLU A 192 -12.66 7.88 -11.18
C GLU A 192 -11.22 7.97 -10.66
N ARG A 193 -10.85 7.11 -9.71
CA ARG A 193 -9.49 7.04 -9.17
C ARG A 193 -8.89 5.66 -9.40
N TYR A 194 -7.66 5.63 -9.89
CA TYR A 194 -6.86 4.41 -10.03
C TYR A 194 -5.56 4.50 -9.22
#